data_AF-A0A954IP69-F1
#
_entry.id   AF-A0A954IP69-F1
#
_cell.length_a   1.000
_cell.length_b   1.000
_cell.length_c   1.000
_cell.angle_alpha   90.00
_cell.angle_beta   90.00
_cell.angle_gamma   90.00
#
_symmetry.space_group_name_H-M   'P 1'
#
loop_
_entity.id
_entity.type
_entity.pdbx_description
1 polymer ?
#
loop_
_entity_poly.entity_id
_entity_poly.type
_entity_poly.pdbx_seq_one_letter_code
_entity_poly.pdbx_strand_id
1 'polypeptide(L)'
;EWWNSPGSPRSDKEQRLVSFDTHRLYERGAGEDEREGGALLYFGLKTPLNLTTKSREVPSPMQFVQQAHQQNNDVWIDIEKPFWWDVPTWLASGQMNSIGLANNHLCRSQMLENEAWGRPRDTARLPNPLGNGLWTQELYYHVLNSGLRIPPSAGSASGVLPNPVGYNRVYVNLGDQQLSRDGWFTGLAQGRCFVTNGPLLRVMINEQLPGKCWQLPADSAIDLKIQVSLTSLDPITHIDVIHNGKIIRRIACTNELNQSHTASLQVNEPGWILVRAIADVDSTFRFASTAPWYLEDTRQQRRISKASSEFFLKWVDERIERIQRNVTDGDDLRSVLEPHLDAQLFWRNRVQSANADFDGKGRQSIEESSVTAANSSAGRD
;
A
#
# COMPACT_ATOMS: atom_id res chain seq x y z
N GLU A 1 5.07 -1.73 25.83
CA GLU A 1 5.88 -0.52 25.62
C GLU A 1 6.39 -0.58 24.20
N TRP A 2 5.90 0.35 23.37
CA TRP A 2 6.53 0.67 22.10
C TRP A 2 7.87 1.34 22.38
N TRP A 3 8.86 1.06 21.55
CA TRP A 3 10.12 1.77 21.56
C TRP A 3 10.17 2.58 20.26
N ASN A 4 10.18 3.90 20.44
CA ASN A 4 10.10 4.87 19.35
C ASN A 4 11.48 5.52 19.20
N SER A 5 11.88 5.73 17.94
CA SER A 5 12.94 6.67 17.60
C SER A 5 12.38 8.11 17.58
N PRO A 6 13.17 9.13 18.01
CA PRO A 6 14.51 9.01 18.59
C PRO A 6 14.48 8.58 20.07
N GLY A 7 15.30 7.59 20.44
CA GLY A 7 15.42 7.13 21.83
C GLY A 7 16.53 6.10 22.05
N SER A 8 17.13 6.09 23.25
CA SER A 8 18.10 5.06 23.66
C SER A 8 17.43 3.69 23.74
N PRO A 9 18.16 2.58 23.46
CA PRO A 9 17.62 1.23 23.62
C PRO A 9 17.03 1.06 25.03
N ARG A 10 15.72 0.84 25.11
CA ARG A 10 15.07 0.49 26.38
C ARG A 10 15.47 -0.94 26.73
N SER A 11 15.95 -1.12 27.96
CA SER A 11 16.45 -2.38 28.49
C SER A 11 15.53 -3.57 28.20
N ASP A 12 16.12 -4.61 27.60
CA ASP A 12 15.77 -6.03 27.60
C ASP A 12 14.32 -6.37 27.95
N LYS A 13 13.40 -6.11 27.02
CA LYS A 13 12.12 -6.82 27.01
C LYS A 13 12.11 -7.71 25.79
N GLU A 14 12.45 -8.97 26.02
CA GLU A 14 12.35 -10.07 25.04
C GLU A 14 11.03 -9.93 24.26
N GLN A 15 11.12 -9.98 22.93
CA GLN A 15 9.91 -9.99 22.10
C GLN A 15 9.16 -11.27 22.39
N ARG A 16 7.96 -11.11 22.94
CA ARG A 16 7.15 -12.23 23.37
C ARG A 16 5.76 -12.12 22.78
N LEU A 17 5.42 -13.12 21.99
CA LEU A 17 4.04 -13.43 21.64
C LEU A 17 3.32 -13.88 22.91
N VAL A 18 2.22 -13.21 23.24
CA VAL A 18 1.38 -13.54 24.39
C VAL A 18 0.01 -13.92 23.87
N SER A 19 -0.37 -15.17 24.09
CA SER A 19 -1.71 -15.68 23.82
C SER A 19 -2.56 -15.55 25.08
N PHE A 20 -3.71 -14.91 24.98
CA PHE A 20 -4.74 -14.93 26.02
C PHE A 20 -5.59 -16.19 25.93
N ASP A 21 -5.89 -16.61 24.69
CA ASP A 21 -6.59 -17.85 24.34
C ASP A 21 -6.32 -18.23 22.87
N THR A 22 -7.11 -19.14 22.31
CA THR A 22 -7.01 -19.62 20.93
C THR A 22 -7.41 -18.60 19.86
N HIS A 23 -8.02 -17.47 20.24
CA HIS A 23 -8.56 -16.44 19.33
C HIS A 23 -8.01 -15.04 19.60
N ARG A 24 -7.18 -14.87 20.63
CA ARG A 24 -6.63 -13.57 21.04
C ARG A 24 -5.16 -13.71 21.40
N LEU A 25 -4.33 -13.03 20.62
CA LEU A 25 -2.90 -12.90 20.86
C LEU A 25 -2.47 -11.44 20.67
N TYR A 26 -1.36 -11.08 21.28
CA TYR A 26 -0.66 -9.83 21.00
C TYR A 26 0.85 -10.05 21.06
N GLU A 27 1.57 -9.28 20.26
CA GLU A 27 3.03 -9.27 20.26
C GLU A 27 3.55 -8.02 20.97
N ARG A 28 4.55 -8.19 21.82
CA ARG A 28 5.31 -7.10 22.42
C ARG A 28 6.62 -6.93 21.68
N GLY A 29 7.08 -5.68 21.57
CA GLY A 29 8.40 -5.36 21.01
C GLY A 29 8.37 -4.85 19.57
N ALA A 30 7.19 -4.74 18.94
CA ALA A 30 7.06 -3.98 17.69
C ALA A 30 7.73 -2.61 17.83
N GLY A 31 8.51 -2.24 16.82
CA GLY A 31 9.34 -1.04 16.81
C GLY A 31 8.92 -0.05 15.76
N GLU A 32 9.17 1.23 16.01
CA GLU A 32 8.92 2.32 15.07
C GLU A 32 10.22 3.10 14.82
N ASP A 33 10.66 3.12 13.56
CA ASP A 33 11.73 3.98 13.08
C ASP A 33 11.17 5.22 12.42
N GLU A 34 11.08 6.30 13.19
CA GLU A 34 10.64 7.62 12.74
C GLU A 34 11.85 8.52 12.43
N ARG A 35 11.88 9.04 11.19
CA ARG A 35 12.95 9.87 10.63
C ARG A 35 12.37 10.98 9.75
N GLU A 36 13.24 11.81 9.17
CA GLU A 36 12.83 12.88 8.25
C GLU A 36 12.01 12.36 7.06
N GLY A 37 12.34 11.16 6.59
CA GLY A 37 11.63 10.48 5.51
C GLY A 37 10.23 9.98 5.86
N GLY A 38 9.90 9.84 7.14
CA GLY A 38 8.65 9.24 7.64
C GLY A 38 8.92 8.12 8.65
N ALA A 39 7.99 7.18 8.78
CA ALA A 39 8.06 6.08 9.72
C ALA A 39 7.90 4.69 9.08
N LEU A 40 8.74 3.74 9.52
CA LEU A 40 8.59 2.31 9.29
C LEU A 40 8.29 1.59 10.60
N LEU A 41 7.37 0.61 10.55
CA LEU A 41 7.07 -0.27 11.69
C LEU A 41 7.68 -1.65 11.45
N TYR A 42 8.24 -2.23 12.50
CA TYR A 42 8.89 -3.54 12.47
C TYR A 42 8.18 -4.50 13.43
N PHE A 43 7.74 -5.66 12.93
CA PHE A 43 7.09 -6.71 13.73
C PHE A 43 7.86 -8.02 13.64
N GLY A 44 8.05 -8.69 14.78
CA GLY A 44 8.81 -9.93 14.88
C GLY A 44 10.33 -9.76 14.82
N LEU A 45 10.88 -8.71 15.43
CA LEU A 45 12.34 -8.66 15.62
C LEU A 45 12.74 -9.64 16.74
N LYS A 46 13.95 -10.18 16.70
CA LYS A 46 14.47 -10.99 17.83
C LYS A 46 14.94 -10.07 18.96
N THR A 47 15.57 -8.96 18.60
CA THR A 47 16.05 -7.92 19.51
C THR A 47 15.66 -6.53 18.99
N PRO A 48 15.42 -5.54 19.88
CA PRO A 48 15.20 -4.16 19.46
C PRO A 48 16.36 -3.63 18.62
N LEU A 49 16.07 -2.87 17.56
CA LEU A 49 17.11 -2.22 16.76
C LEU A 49 17.64 -1.01 17.53
N ASN A 50 18.93 -0.70 17.35
CA ASN A 50 19.51 0.52 17.91
C ASN A 50 19.22 1.69 16.97
N LEU A 51 18.05 2.32 17.12
CA LEU A 51 17.62 3.45 16.30
C LEU A 51 18.24 4.80 16.70
N THR A 52 19.42 4.80 17.33
CA THR A 52 20.13 6.04 17.65
C THR A 52 20.37 6.84 16.37
N THR A 53 20.09 8.14 16.42
CA THR A 53 20.21 9.03 15.26
C THR A 53 21.28 10.10 15.49
N LYS A 54 22.00 10.47 14.43
CA LYS A 54 22.84 11.67 14.42
C LYS A 54 22.01 12.91 14.10
N SER A 55 21.01 12.76 13.23
CA SER A 55 20.05 13.80 12.85
C SER A 55 18.74 13.14 12.39
N ARG A 56 17.73 13.93 11.99
CA ARG A 56 16.50 13.38 11.41
C ARG A 56 16.76 12.64 10.09
N GLU A 57 17.83 12.96 9.36
CA GLU A 57 18.19 12.32 8.08
C GLU A 57 19.17 11.14 8.26
N VAL A 58 19.94 11.12 9.35
CA VAL A 58 21.10 10.22 9.50
C VAL A 58 20.98 9.35 10.75
N PRO A 59 21.16 8.02 10.63
CA PRO A 59 21.35 7.25 9.38
C PRO A 59 20.06 7.05 8.57
N SER A 60 20.21 6.55 7.33
CA SER A 60 19.09 6.14 6.48
C SER A 60 18.25 5.04 7.15
N PRO A 61 16.90 5.08 7.04
CA PRO A 61 16.05 3.99 7.54
C PRO A 61 16.39 2.63 6.90
N MET A 62 16.94 2.63 5.68
CA MET A 62 17.29 1.38 4.99
C MET A 62 18.42 0.59 5.66
N GLN A 63 19.25 1.24 6.48
CA GLN A 63 20.24 0.51 7.30
C GLN A 63 19.54 -0.38 8.34
N PHE A 64 18.43 0.08 8.92
CA PHE A 64 17.68 -0.68 9.92
C PHE A 64 16.81 -1.76 9.29
N VAL A 65 16.30 -1.53 8.08
CA VAL A 65 15.68 -2.57 7.26
C VAL A 65 16.64 -3.75 7.05
N GLN A 66 17.90 -3.46 6.66
CA GLN A 66 18.92 -4.50 6.50
C GLN A 66 19.23 -5.22 7.82
N GLN A 67 19.41 -4.48 8.92
CA GLN A 67 19.65 -5.06 10.25
C GLN A 67 18.48 -5.93 10.72
N ALA A 68 17.24 -5.51 10.46
CA ALA A 68 16.04 -6.26 10.79
C ALA A 68 16.01 -7.61 10.06
N HIS A 69 16.31 -7.64 8.76
CA HIS A 69 16.40 -8.89 8.01
C HIS A 69 17.58 -9.77 8.47
N GLN A 70 18.74 -9.19 8.80
CA GLN A 70 19.90 -9.95 9.29
C GLN A 70 19.58 -10.71 10.59
N GLN A 71 18.75 -10.17 11.48
CA GLN A 71 18.33 -10.88 12.68
C GLN A 71 17.18 -11.87 12.44
N ASN A 72 16.21 -11.50 11.60
CA ASN A 72 15.06 -12.32 11.28
C ASN A 72 14.59 -12.09 9.83
N ASN A 73 14.73 -13.10 8.98
CA ASN A 73 14.24 -13.03 7.61
C ASN A 73 12.71 -12.85 7.53
N ASP A 74 11.97 -13.30 8.55
CA ASP A 74 10.51 -13.20 8.63
C ASP A 74 10.02 -11.93 9.34
N VAL A 75 10.88 -10.93 9.51
CA VAL A 75 10.45 -9.62 10.01
C VAL A 75 9.43 -9.01 9.05
N TRP A 76 8.34 -8.50 9.60
CA TRP A 76 7.34 -7.76 8.83
C TRP A 76 7.61 -6.27 8.96
N ILE A 77 7.81 -5.61 7.81
CA ILE A 77 8.09 -4.18 7.71
C ILE A 77 6.90 -3.48 7.05
N ASP A 78 6.27 -2.57 7.79
CA ASP A 78 5.11 -1.83 7.35
C ASP A 78 5.47 -0.36 7.10
N ILE A 79 5.04 0.16 5.95
CA ILE A 79 5.05 1.60 5.67
C ILE A 79 3.88 2.22 6.44
N GLU A 80 4.16 2.98 7.51
CA GLU A 80 3.10 3.44 8.42
C GLU A 80 2.09 4.38 7.72
N LYS A 81 2.55 5.23 6.80
CA LYS A 81 1.71 6.11 5.98
C LYS A 81 2.20 6.19 4.54
N PRO A 82 1.29 6.22 3.55
CA PRO A 82 1.66 6.29 2.15
C PRO A 82 2.17 7.68 1.72
N PHE A 83 1.94 8.72 2.53
CA PHE A 83 2.41 10.09 2.22
C PHE A 83 3.80 10.40 2.78
N TRP A 84 4.51 9.43 3.34
CA TRP A 84 5.89 9.60 3.77
C TRP A 84 6.86 9.86 2.61
N TRP A 85 7.82 10.75 2.83
CA TRP A 85 8.75 11.21 1.79
C TRP A 85 9.60 10.09 1.21
N ASP A 86 9.93 9.07 2.02
CA ASP A 86 10.78 7.95 1.62
C ASP A 86 9.98 6.77 1.03
N VAL A 87 8.64 6.87 0.92
CA VAL A 87 7.78 5.82 0.32
C VAL A 87 8.26 5.36 -1.06
N PRO A 88 8.65 6.25 -2.00
CA PRO A 88 9.17 5.79 -3.29
C PRO A 88 10.42 4.92 -3.13
N THR A 89 11.28 5.24 -2.16
CA THR A 89 12.52 4.48 -1.87
C THR A 89 12.22 3.14 -1.23
N TRP A 90 11.34 3.13 -0.23
CA TRP A 90 10.93 1.89 0.44
C TRP A 90 10.25 0.92 -0.52
N LEU A 91 9.37 1.42 -1.39
CA LEU A 91 8.72 0.62 -2.43
C LEU A 91 9.71 0.06 -3.45
N ALA A 92 10.67 0.89 -3.92
CA ALA A 92 11.68 0.48 -4.87
C ALA A 92 12.62 -0.59 -4.32
N SER A 93 12.86 -0.60 -3.00
CA SER A 93 13.71 -1.59 -2.34
C SER A 93 13.16 -3.02 -2.38
N GLY A 94 11.84 -3.17 -2.55
CA GLY A 94 11.15 -4.48 -2.49
C GLY A 94 11.12 -5.14 -1.11
N GLN A 95 11.52 -4.43 -0.05
CA GLN A 95 11.63 -4.98 1.32
C GLN A 95 10.43 -4.65 2.23
N MET A 96 9.39 -3.98 1.71
CA MET A 96 8.21 -3.61 2.49
C MET A 96 7.09 -4.64 2.31
N ASN A 97 6.43 -5.01 3.39
CA ASN A 97 5.41 -6.06 3.40
C ASN A 97 3.97 -5.52 3.37
N SER A 98 3.72 -4.32 3.89
CA SER A 98 2.41 -3.66 3.85
C SER A 98 2.50 -2.14 3.91
N ILE A 99 1.36 -1.46 3.70
CA ILE A 99 1.26 0.00 3.70
C ILE A 99 -0.02 0.51 4.36
N GLY A 100 0.11 1.47 5.27
CA GLY A 100 -0.94 2.00 6.15
C GLY A 100 -2.02 2.80 5.44
N LEU A 101 -2.96 2.09 4.82
CA LEU A 101 -4.13 2.69 4.17
C LEU A 101 -5.14 3.22 5.20
N ALA A 102 -5.28 2.55 6.36
CA ALA A 102 -5.97 3.11 7.52
C ALA A 102 -4.96 3.53 8.60
N ASN A 103 -4.21 4.59 8.32
CA ASN A 103 -3.21 5.12 9.22
C ASN A 103 -3.80 5.97 10.36
N ASN A 104 -2.93 6.39 11.26
CA ASN A 104 -3.31 6.99 12.53
C ASN A 104 -3.92 8.41 12.41
N HIS A 105 -3.85 9.09 11.26
CA HIS A 105 -4.51 10.39 11.05
C HIS A 105 -6.03 10.29 10.94
N LEU A 106 -6.53 9.10 10.63
CA LEU A 106 -7.95 8.79 10.61
C LEU A 106 -8.42 8.53 12.04
N CYS A 107 -8.80 9.59 12.76
CA CYS A 107 -9.26 9.46 14.14
C CYS A 107 -10.76 9.21 14.24
N ARG A 108 -11.21 8.65 15.37
CA ARG A 108 -12.61 8.32 15.62
C ARG A 108 -13.57 9.49 15.44
N SER A 109 -13.19 10.65 15.95
CA SER A 109 -14.07 11.83 16.01
C SER A 109 -13.63 12.98 15.11
N GLN A 110 -12.44 12.88 14.49
CA GLN A 110 -11.87 13.92 13.65
C GLN A 110 -10.89 13.35 12.63
N MET A 111 -10.55 14.14 11.61
CA MET A 111 -9.36 13.91 10.80
C MET A 111 -8.19 14.78 11.28
N LEU A 112 -6.98 14.23 11.35
CA LEU A 112 -5.79 15.08 11.38
C LEU A 112 -5.58 15.68 9.99
N GLU A 113 -5.69 17.00 9.90
CA GLU A 113 -5.87 17.70 8.63
C GLU A 113 -4.60 17.75 7.75
N ASN A 114 -3.41 17.64 8.33
CA ASN A 114 -2.14 17.73 7.59
C ASN A 114 -1.52 16.34 7.35
N GLU A 115 -0.44 16.27 6.57
CA GLU A 115 0.32 15.04 6.34
C GLU A 115 1.52 14.93 7.31
N ALA A 116 1.40 15.50 8.52
CA ALA A 116 2.52 15.78 9.43
C ALA A 116 3.68 16.51 8.71
N TRP A 117 4.87 15.89 8.60
CA TRP A 117 5.99 16.38 7.75
C TRP A 117 6.16 15.60 6.45
N GLY A 118 5.19 14.75 6.10
CA GLY A 118 5.12 14.00 4.86
C GLY A 118 4.91 14.89 3.63
N ARG A 119 4.75 14.26 2.48
CA ARG A 119 4.51 14.98 1.24
C ARG A 119 3.10 15.56 1.23
N PRO A 120 2.97 16.90 1.10
CA PRO A 120 1.67 17.55 1.19
C PRO A 120 0.78 17.16 0.01
N ARG A 121 -0.52 17.10 0.26
CA ARG A 121 -1.53 17.04 -0.81
C ARG A 121 -1.78 18.41 -1.42
N ASP A 122 -2.46 18.41 -2.57
CA ASP A 122 -3.11 19.62 -3.08
C ASP A 122 -4.39 19.89 -2.28
N THR A 123 -4.35 20.89 -1.41
CA THR A 123 -5.46 21.23 -0.51
C THR A 123 -6.65 21.88 -1.21
N ALA A 124 -6.44 22.47 -2.38
CA ALA A 124 -7.53 23.03 -3.18
C ALA A 124 -8.34 21.91 -3.84
N ARG A 125 -7.66 20.85 -4.30
CA ARG A 125 -8.29 19.65 -4.90
C ARG A 125 -8.89 18.71 -3.86
N LEU A 126 -8.20 18.52 -2.73
CA LEU A 126 -8.59 17.61 -1.66
C LEU A 126 -8.71 18.40 -0.35
N PRO A 127 -9.80 19.14 -0.10
CA PRO A 127 -9.93 20.00 1.08
C PRO A 127 -10.19 19.22 2.38
N ASN A 128 -9.99 19.89 3.51
CA ASN A 128 -10.36 19.35 4.83
C ASN A 128 -11.90 19.17 4.94
N PRO A 129 -12.37 18.25 5.80
CA PRO A 129 -11.58 17.32 6.62
C PRO A 129 -11.27 16.00 5.91
N LEU A 130 -11.89 15.69 4.77
CA LEU A 130 -11.76 14.38 4.11
C LEU A 130 -10.52 14.24 3.21
N GLY A 131 -9.89 15.37 2.87
CA GLY A 131 -8.83 15.45 1.88
C GLY A 131 -7.61 14.56 2.13
N ASN A 132 -7.14 14.46 3.38
CA ASN A 132 -6.02 13.58 3.72
C ASN A 132 -6.40 12.10 3.53
N GLY A 133 -7.63 11.71 3.89
CA GLY A 133 -8.12 10.35 3.70
C GLY A 133 -8.20 9.97 2.22
N LEU A 134 -8.73 10.87 1.40
CA LEU A 134 -8.76 10.73 -0.06
C LEU A 134 -7.34 10.67 -0.66
N TRP A 135 -6.43 11.52 -0.18
CA TRP A 135 -5.03 11.52 -0.61
C TRP A 135 -4.34 10.18 -0.32
N THR A 136 -4.56 9.64 0.87
CA THR A 136 -4.07 8.32 1.27
C THR A 136 -4.57 7.23 0.30
N GLN A 137 -5.82 7.28 -0.14
CA GLN A 137 -6.36 6.35 -1.15
C GLN A 137 -5.67 6.52 -2.52
N GLU A 138 -5.53 7.75 -3.01
CA GLU A 138 -4.91 8.04 -4.30
C GLU A 138 -3.46 7.57 -4.37
N LEU A 139 -2.71 7.76 -3.28
CA LEU A 139 -1.34 7.28 -3.17
C LEU A 139 -1.27 5.76 -3.27
N TYR A 140 -2.17 5.05 -2.57
CA TYR A 140 -2.25 3.60 -2.68
C TYR A 140 -2.59 3.15 -4.11
N TYR A 141 -3.45 3.88 -4.82
CA TYR A 141 -3.75 3.60 -6.22
C TYR A 141 -2.54 3.83 -7.13
N HIS A 142 -1.74 4.87 -6.90
CA HIS A 142 -0.47 5.05 -7.61
C HIS A 142 0.48 3.86 -7.38
N VAL A 143 0.61 3.38 -6.14
CA VAL A 143 1.43 2.18 -5.84
C VAL A 143 0.98 0.98 -6.66
N LEU A 144 -0.32 0.67 -6.62
CA LEU A 144 -0.89 -0.47 -7.37
C LEU A 144 -0.78 -0.26 -8.90
N ASN A 145 -0.98 0.96 -9.37
CA ASN A 145 -0.88 1.33 -10.79
C ASN A 145 0.55 1.22 -11.32
N SER A 146 1.57 1.33 -10.47
CA SER A 146 2.96 1.06 -10.83
C SER A 146 3.32 -0.43 -10.88
N GLY A 147 2.32 -1.32 -10.77
CA GLY A 147 2.51 -2.78 -10.83
C GLY A 147 3.07 -3.38 -9.54
N LEU A 148 3.09 -2.60 -8.45
CA LEU A 148 3.50 -3.07 -7.13
C LEU A 148 2.32 -3.74 -6.43
N ARG A 149 2.57 -4.88 -5.80
CA ARG A 149 1.58 -5.62 -5.04
C ARG A 149 1.98 -5.56 -3.57
N ILE A 150 1.25 -4.75 -2.81
CA ILE A 150 1.47 -4.57 -1.38
C ILE A 150 0.10 -4.50 -0.69
N PRO A 151 -0.20 -5.35 0.31
CA PRO A 151 -1.48 -5.33 0.99
C PRO A 151 -1.66 -4.07 1.84
N PRO A 152 -2.90 -3.59 2.00
CA PRO A 152 -3.18 -2.46 2.88
C PRO A 152 -3.12 -2.90 4.35
N SER A 153 -2.54 -2.06 5.20
CA SER A 153 -2.48 -2.22 6.65
C SER A 153 -3.21 -1.10 7.39
N ALA A 154 -3.21 -1.18 8.73
CA ALA A 154 -3.84 -0.22 9.59
C ALA A 154 -3.09 -0.03 10.91
N GLY A 155 -3.15 1.20 11.44
CA GLY A 155 -2.59 1.56 12.74
C GLY A 155 -3.46 2.60 13.44
N SER A 156 -3.90 2.32 14.66
CA SER A 156 -4.71 3.27 15.45
C SER A 156 -3.87 4.29 16.22
N ALA A 157 -2.60 3.96 16.53
CA ALA A 157 -1.74 4.70 17.46
C ALA A 157 -2.42 4.99 18.81
N SER A 158 -3.18 4.02 19.35
CA SER A 158 -3.90 4.17 20.61
C SER A 158 -2.95 4.43 21.78
N GLY A 159 -3.25 5.46 22.56
CA GLY A 159 -2.39 5.95 23.63
C GLY A 159 -1.49 7.12 23.21
N VAL A 160 -1.32 7.35 21.91
CA VAL A 160 -0.65 8.54 21.34
C VAL A 160 -1.68 9.47 20.70
N LEU A 161 -2.61 8.90 19.92
CA LEU A 161 -3.72 9.61 19.29
C LEU A 161 -5.06 9.27 19.96
N PRO A 162 -6.11 10.09 19.79
CA PRO A 162 -7.42 9.90 20.42
C PRO A 162 -8.26 8.77 19.77
N ASN A 163 -7.60 7.65 19.50
CA ASN A 163 -8.19 6.45 18.92
C ASN A 163 -8.25 5.32 19.95
N PRO A 164 -9.43 4.68 20.14
CA PRO A 164 -9.49 3.45 20.91
C PRO A 164 -8.71 2.33 20.22
N VAL A 165 -8.27 1.34 21.00
CA VAL A 165 -7.53 0.18 20.48
C VAL A 165 -8.35 -0.52 19.40
N GLY A 166 -7.73 -0.73 18.24
CA GLY A 166 -8.35 -1.39 17.10
C GLY A 166 -9.39 -0.53 16.37
N TYR A 167 -9.41 0.80 16.54
CA TYR A 167 -10.26 1.67 15.72
C TYR A 167 -9.95 1.48 14.23
N ASN A 168 -8.72 1.79 13.83
CA ASN A 168 -8.15 1.40 12.54
C ASN A 168 -7.63 -0.04 12.65
N ARG A 169 -8.07 -0.93 11.75
CA ARG A 169 -7.83 -2.38 11.82
C ARG A 169 -7.87 -3.04 10.45
N VAL A 170 -7.24 -4.21 10.37
CA VAL A 170 -7.31 -5.10 9.20
C VAL A 170 -7.97 -6.41 9.63
N TYR A 171 -8.95 -6.87 8.85
CA TYR A 171 -9.47 -8.22 8.96
C TYR A 171 -8.81 -9.09 7.91
N VAL A 172 -8.25 -10.23 8.34
CA VAL A 172 -7.59 -11.20 7.46
C VAL A 172 -8.34 -12.53 7.54
N ASN A 173 -8.63 -13.12 6.38
CA ASN A 173 -9.28 -14.42 6.29
C ASN A 173 -8.24 -15.55 6.33
N LEU A 174 -8.36 -16.42 7.35
CA LEU A 174 -7.48 -17.57 7.59
C LEU A 174 -8.01 -18.88 6.99
N GLY A 175 -9.18 -18.87 6.35
CA GLY A 175 -9.91 -20.08 6.00
C GLY A 175 -10.22 -20.90 7.25
N ASP A 176 -9.94 -22.20 7.18
CA ASP A 176 -10.15 -23.14 8.29
C ASP A 176 -8.97 -23.20 9.27
N GLN A 177 -7.94 -22.36 9.09
CA GLN A 177 -6.78 -22.34 9.97
C GLN A 177 -7.10 -21.67 11.31
N GLN A 178 -6.59 -22.26 12.40
CA GLN A 178 -6.61 -21.62 13.71
C GLN A 178 -5.77 -20.33 13.70
N LEU A 179 -6.18 -19.33 14.49
CA LEU A 179 -5.40 -18.11 14.65
C LEU A 179 -3.98 -18.43 15.12
N SER A 180 -3.01 -17.97 14.33
CA SER A 180 -1.61 -17.85 14.70
C SER A 180 -1.08 -16.53 14.14
N ARG A 181 -0.01 -16.00 14.75
CA ARG A 181 0.68 -14.80 14.26
C ARG A 181 1.07 -14.96 12.79
N ASP A 182 1.74 -16.07 12.47
CA ASP A 182 2.31 -16.29 11.14
C ASP A 182 1.22 -16.61 10.10
N GLY A 183 0.17 -17.34 10.49
CA GLY A 183 -1.02 -17.54 9.66
C GLY A 183 -1.71 -16.22 9.31
N TRP A 184 -1.79 -15.29 10.28
CA TRP A 184 -2.36 -13.95 10.04
C TRP A 184 -1.52 -13.13 9.06
N PHE A 185 -0.21 -13.06 9.25
CA PHE A 185 0.67 -12.34 8.31
C PHE A 185 0.74 -13.02 6.93
N THR A 186 0.66 -14.35 6.86
CA THR A 186 0.57 -15.09 5.58
C THR A 186 -0.71 -14.71 4.83
N GLY A 187 -1.85 -14.66 5.51
CA GLY A 187 -3.12 -14.23 4.91
C GLY A 187 -3.11 -12.76 4.48
N LEU A 188 -2.45 -11.89 5.25
CA LEU A 188 -2.25 -10.48 4.88
C LEU A 188 -1.39 -10.36 3.63
N ALA A 189 -0.25 -11.05 3.57
CA ALA A 189 0.65 -11.07 2.42
C ALA A 189 -0.04 -11.58 1.15
N GLN A 190 -0.95 -12.55 1.31
CA GLN A 190 -1.76 -13.10 0.23
C GLN A 190 -2.93 -12.20 -0.15
N GLY A 191 -3.10 -11.02 0.48
CA GLY A 191 -4.15 -10.06 0.16
C GLY A 191 -5.55 -10.49 0.59
N ARG A 192 -5.71 -11.54 1.40
CA ARG A 192 -7.04 -12.01 1.86
C ARG A 192 -7.59 -11.14 2.98
N CYS A 193 -7.66 -9.83 2.75
CA CYS A 193 -7.99 -8.87 3.77
C CYS A 193 -8.86 -7.72 3.27
N PHE A 194 -9.43 -7.01 4.25
CA PHE A 194 -9.91 -5.65 4.06
C PHE A 194 -9.48 -4.80 5.27
N VAL A 195 -9.22 -3.53 5.00
CA VAL A 195 -8.89 -2.53 6.00
C VAL A 195 -10.12 -1.69 6.31
N THR A 196 -10.29 -1.28 7.57
CA THR A 196 -11.43 -0.46 7.99
C THR A 196 -11.15 0.34 9.25
N ASN A 197 -11.88 1.44 9.41
CA ASN A 197 -12.03 2.16 10.67
C ASN A 197 -13.50 2.37 11.08
N GLY A 198 -14.41 1.61 10.48
CA GLY A 198 -15.84 1.61 10.79
C GLY A 198 -16.55 0.43 10.15
N PRO A 199 -16.97 0.54 8.86
CA PRO A 199 -17.78 -0.47 8.18
C PRO A 199 -17.09 -1.83 8.07
N LEU A 200 -17.85 -2.92 8.15
CA LEU A 200 -17.37 -4.27 7.84
C LEU A 200 -17.75 -4.62 6.41
N LEU A 201 -16.76 -4.62 5.51
CA LEU A 201 -16.92 -4.82 4.08
C LEU A 201 -16.32 -6.17 3.66
N ARG A 202 -17.16 -7.20 3.56
CA ARG A 202 -16.74 -8.53 3.08
C ARG A 202 -17.18 -8.67 1.63
N VAL A 203 -16.25 -8.96 0.74
CA VAL A 203 -16.53 -9.01 -0.70
C VAL A 203 -15.85 -10.23 -1.32
N MET A 204 -16.57 -10.88 -2.22
CA MET A 204 -16.03 -11.90 -3.12
C MET A 204 -16.31 -11.49 -4.56
N ILE A 205 -15.35 -11.78 -5.44
CA ILE A 205 -15.52 -11.65 -6.89
C ILE A 205 -15.31 -13.03 -7.48
N ASN A 206 -16.30 -13.53 -8.23
CA ASN A 206 -16.32 -14.89 -8.77
C ASN A 206 -16.01 -15.94 -7.68
N GLU A 207 -16.60 -15.78 -6.50
CA GLU A 207 -16.42 -16.66 -5.33
C GLU A 207 -14.98 -16.73 -4.80
N GLN A 208 -14.12 -15.79 -5.20
CA GLN A 208 -12.73 -15.68 -4.73
C GLN A 208 -12.55 -14.45 -3.83
N LEU A 209 -11.77 -14.64 -2.77
CA LEU A 209 -11.33 -13.58 -1.88
C LEU A 209 -10.34 -12.62 -2.58
N PRO A 210 -10.16 -11.40 -2.04
CA PRO A 210 -9.12 -10.50 -2.53
C PRO A 210 -7.72 -11.14 -2.43
N GLY A 211 -6.81 -10.67 -3.27
CA GLY A 211 -5.51 -11.27 -3.52
C GLY A 211 -5.47 -12.30 -4.65
N LYS A 212 -6.64 -12.79 -5.10
CA LYS A 212 -6.72 -13.66 -6.28
C LYS A 212 -6.23 -12.93 -7.53
N CYS A 213 -5.40 -13.61 -8.31
CA CYS A 213 -5.00 -13.21 -9.66
C CYS A 213 -5.73 -14.08 -10.69
N TRP A 214 -6.31 -13.45 -11.72
CA TRP A 214 -6.84 -14.14 -12.90
C TRP A 214 -6.06 -13.72 -14.14
N GLN A 215 -5.98 -14.63 -15.10
CA GLN A 215 -5.54 -14.29 -16.44
C GLN A 215 -6.74 -13.75 -17.23
N LEU A 216 -6.52 -12.61 -17.87
CA LEU A 216 -7.45 -12.03 -18.82
C LEU A 216 -7.21 -12.68 -20.19
N PRO A 217 -8.23 -13.29 -20.82
CA PRO A 217 -8.08 -13.84 -22.16
C PRO A 217 -7.73 -12.74 -23.17
N ALA A 218 -6.92 -13.08 -24.19
CA ALA A 218 -6.66 -12.17 -25.30
C ALA A 218 -7.99 -11.81 -25.98
N ASP A 219 -8.19 -10.51 -26.24
CA ASP A 219 -9.34 -9.95 -26.96
C ASP A 219 -10.73 -10.28 -26.36
N SER A 220 -10.79 -10.60 -25.07
CA SER A 220 -12.05 -10.86 -24.37
C SER A 220 -12.14 -10.18 -23.02
N ALA A 221 -13.37 -9.88 -22.59
CA ALA A 221 -13.64 -9.39 -21.25
C ALA A 221 -13.85 -10.57 -20.29
N ILE A 222 -13.44 -10.40 -19.04
CA ILE A 222 -13.85 -11.29 -17.95
C ILE A 222 -15.13 -10.77 -17.31
N ASP A 223 -16.10 -11.67 -17.15
CA ASP A 223 -17.30 -11.40 -16.35
C ASP A 223 -16.95 -11.50 -14.86
N LEU A 224 -17.26 -10.43 -14.13
CA LEU A 224 -17.02 -10.34 -12.70
C LEU A 224 -18.37 -10.29 -11.97
N LYS A 225 -18.68 -11.37 -11.25
CA LYS A 225 -19.80 -11.44 -10.32
C LYS A 225 -19.33 -11.06 -8.93
N ILE A 226 -19.79 -9.91 -8.46
CA ILE A 226 -19.42 -9.30 -7.19
C ILE A 226 -20.52 -9.60 -6.18
N GLN A 227 -20.12 -10.14 -5.03
CA GLN A 227 -20.98 -10.37 -3.87
C GLN A 227 -20.44 -9.56 -2.69
N VAL A 228 -21.29 -8.71 -2.10
CA VAL A 228 -20.90 -7.81 -1.01
C VAL A 228 -21.78 -8.06 0.20
N SER A 229 -21.16 -8.23 1.37
CA SER A 229 -21.81 -8.18 2.67
C SER A 229 -21.25 -7.01 3.48
N LEU A 230 -22.09 -6.00 3.66
CA LEU A 230 -21.78 -4.76 4.35
C LEU A 230 -22.48 -4.73 5.71
N THR A 231 -21.75 -4.42 6.77
CA THR A 231 -22.34 -4.06 8.07
C THR A 231 -21.80 -2.70 8.48
N SER A 232 -22.67 -1.71 8.69
CA SER A 232 -22.24 -0.35 9.04
C SER A 232 -23.20 0.32 10.01
N LEU A 233 -22.65 0.96 11.05
CA LEU A 233 -23.41 1.82 11.96
C LEU A 233 -23.67 3.19 11.34
N ASP A 234 -22.71 3.69 10.56
CA ASP A 234 -22.84 4.96 9.86
C ASP A 234 -23.49 4.76 8.49
N PRO A 235 -24.28 5.74 8.01
CA PRO A 235 -24.85 5.69 6.67
C PRO A 235 -23.74 5.63 5.61
N ILE A 236 -24.00 4.86 4.56
CA ILE A 236 -23.16 4.76 3.38
C ILE A 236 -24.10 4.90 2.19
N THR A 237 -23.86 5.88 1.33
CA THR A 237 -24.68 6.07 0.13
C THR A 237 -24.40 5.01 -0.93
N HIS A 238 -23.13 4.65 -1.13
CA HIS A 238 -22.73 3.69 -2.15
C HIS A 238 -21.44 2.94 -1.82
N ILE A 239 -21.34 1.72 -2.36
CA ILE A 239 -20.10 0.96 -2.46
C ILE A 239 -19.50 1.21 -3.85
N ASP A 240 -18.23 1.62 -3.89
CA ASP A 240 -17.45 1.79 -5.12
C ASP A 240 -16.73 0.49 -5.48
N VAL A 241 -16.86 0.06 -6.73
CA VAL A 241 -15.96 -0.90 -7.37
C VAL A 241 -14.97 -0.12 -8.22
N ILE A 242 -13.68 -0.28 -7.92
CA ILE A 242 -12.60 0.53 -8.48
C ILE A 242 -11.68 -0.39 -9.28
N HIS A 243 -11.39 0.01 -10.52
CA HIS A 243 -10.43 -0.66 -11.38
C HIS A 243 -9.37 0.34 -11.84
N ASN A 244 -8.09 0.05 -11.58
CA ASN A 244 -6.96 0.91 -11.96
C ASN A 244 -7.12 2.39 -11.54
N GLY A 245 -7.68 2.62 -10.35
CA GLY A 245 -7.91 3.95 -9.77
C GLY A 245 -9.19 4.65 -10.23
N LYS A 246 -9.99 4.04 -11.11
CA LYS A 246 -11.26 4.59 -11.62
C LYS A 246 -12.45 3.83 -11.05
N ILE A 247 -13.48 4.54 -10.62
CA ILE A 247 -14.75 3.92 -10.21
C ILE A 247 -15.46 3.41 -11.47
N ILE A 248 -15.62 2.10 -11.58
CA ILE A 248 -16.27 1.45 -12.74
C ILE A 248 -17.72 1.02 -12.42
N ARG A 249 -18.07 0.94 -11.14
CA ARG A 249 -19.44 0.67 -10.69
C ARG A 249 -19.68 1.28 -9.32
N ARG A 250 -20.88 1.85 -9.14
CA ARG A 250 -21.43 2.18 -7.83
C ARG A 250 -22.61 1.26 -7.52
N ILE A 251 -22.63 0.71 -6.32
CA ILE A 251 -23.72 -0.12 -5.80
C ILE A 251 -24.42 0.73 -4.74
N ALA A 252 -25.68 1.09 -4.99
CA ALA A 252 -26.47 1.87 -4.05
C ALA A 252 -26.72 1.06 -2.77
N CYS A 253 -26.48 1.69 -1.62
CA CYS A 253 -26.71 1.08 -0.32
C CYS A 253 -28.09 1.46 0.24
N THR A 254 -28.56 0.69 1.20
CA THR A 254 -29.75 1.00 1.99
C THR A 254 -29.34 1.63 3.32
N ASN A 255 -30.33 1.98 4.16
CA ASN A 255 -30.09 2.44 5.53
C ASN A 255 -30.07 1.29 6.55
N GLU A 256 -30.09 0.03 6.09
CA GLU A 256 -30.06 -1.13 6.98
C GLU A 256 -28.66 -1.35 7.55
N LEU A 257 -28.60 -1.80 8.82
CA LEU A 257 -27.34 -2.11 9.51
C LEU A 257 -26.54 -3.19 8.77
N ASN A 258 -27.22 -4.24 8.29
CA ASN A 258 -26.63 -5.36 7.55
C ASN A 258 -27.22 -5.39 6.15
N GLN A 259 -26.38 -5.42 5.13
CA GLN A 259 -26.80 -5.35 3.74
C GLN A 259 -26.07 -6.40 2.90
N SER A 260 -26.80 -6.98 1.96
CA SER A 260 -26.27 -7.93 0.98
C SER A 260 -26.52 -7.38 -0.42
N HIS A 261 -25.46 -7.25 -1.20
CA HIS A 261 -25.53 -6.71 -2.55
C HIS A 261 -24.87 -7.64 -3.55
N THR A 262 -25.35 -7.60 -4.79
CA THR A 262 -24.72 -8.27 -5.93
C THR A 262 -24.60 -7.32 -7.11
N ALA A 263 -23.49 -7.39 -7.82
CA ALA A 263 -23.30 -6.68 -9.09
C ALA A 263 -22.57 -7.57 -10.09
N SER A 264 -22.82 -7.33 -11.37
CA SER A 264 -22.07 -7.93 -12.47
C SER A 264 -21.52 -6.84 -13.36
N LEU A 265 -20.27 -7.00 -13.79
CA LEU A 265 -19.62 -6.11 -14.74
C LEU A 265 -18.55 -6.84 -15.53
N GLN A 266 -18.17 -6.27 -16.66
CA GLN A 266 -17.12 -6.79 -17.53
C GLN A 266 -15.87 -5.92 -17.43
N VAL A 267 -14.70 -6.56 -17.42
CA VAL A 267 -13.41 -5.88 -17.49
C VAL A 267 -12.57 -6.53 -18.60
N ASN A 268 -11.96 -5.71 -19.44
CA ASN A 268 -11.14 -6.13 -20.58
C ASN A 268 -9.73 -5.52 -20.54
N GLU A 269 -9.33 -4.92 -19.42
CA GLU A 269 -8.00 -4.38 -19.23
C GLU A 269 -7.32 -5.08 -18.04
N PRO A 270 -6.03 -5.44 -18.14
CA PRO A 270 -5.26 -5.92 -16.99
C PRO A 270 -5.18 -4.88 -15.88
N GLY A 271 -4.76 -5.31 -14.69
CA GLY A 271 -4.51 -4.43 -13.56
C GLY A 271 -5.05 -4.97 -12.25
N TRP A 272 -5.76 -4.13 -11.51
CA TRP A 272 -6.27 -4.47 -10.18
C TRP A 272 -7.67 -3.93 -9.95
N ILE A 273 -8.45 -4.67 -9.17
CA ILE A 273 -9.79 -4.31 -8.74
C ILE A 273 -9.83 -4.28 -7.23
N LEU A 274 -10.44 -3.27 -6.63
CA LEU A 274 -10.79 -3.28 -5.21
C LEU A 274 -12.19 -2.72 -4.99
N VAL A 275 -12.75 -3.01 -3.84
CA VAL A 275 -14.08 -2.55 -3.45
C VAL A 275 -13.97 -1.72 -2.19
N ARG A 276 -14.59 -0.54 -2.19
CA ARG A 276 -14.49 0.45 -1.11
C ARG A 276 -15.87 0.96 -0.73
N ALA A 277 -16.07 1.18 0.56
CA ALA A 277 -17.21 1.92 1.09
C ALA A 277 -16.70 3.08 1.96
N ILE A 278 -17.21 4.29 1.72
CA ILE A 278 -16.95 5.46 2.55
C ILE A 278 -18.25 5.80 3.26
N ALA A 279 -18.20 5.97 4.57
CA ALA A 279 -19.34 6.38 5.35
C ALA A 279 -19.59 7.89 5.19
N ASP A 280 -20.85 8.29 5.18
CA ASP A 280 -21.29 9.67 5.04
C ASP A 280 -21.13 10.39 6.39
N VAL A 281 -19.87 10.61 6.77
CA VAL A 281 -19.45 11.22 8.04
C VAL A 281 -18.61 12.45 7.73
N ASP A 282 -19.14 13.62 8.03
CA ASP A 282 -18.50 14.88 7.64
C ASP A 282 -17.21 15.19 8.42
N SER A 283 -17.06 14.67 9.64
CA SER A 283 -15.95 15.07 10.53
C SER A 283 -14.68 14.23 10.40
N THR A 284 -14.76 13.05 9.77
CA THR A 284 -13.63 12.12 9.65
C THR A 284 -13.79 11.20 8.46
N PHE A 285 -12.68 10.83 7.84
CA PHE A 285 -12.68 9.87 6.75
C PHE A 285 -12.86 8.45 7.31
N ARG A 286 -14.11 8.00 7.36
CA ARG A 286 -14.49 6.66 7.82
C ARG A 286 -14.80 5.77 6.62
N PHE A 287 -14.12 4.63 6.53
CA PHE A 287 -14.17 3.80 5.33
C PHE A 287 -13.85 2.33 5.63
N ALA A 288 -14.14 1.49 4.64
CA ALA A 288 -13.56 0.18 4.47
C ALA A 288 -13.08 0.00 3.03
N SER A 289 -11.96 -0.68 2.84
CA SER A 289 -11.43 -1.04 1.52
C SER A 289 -10.90 -2.46 1.55
N THR A 290 -11.26 -3.27 0.55
CA THR A 290 -10.61 -4.56 0.34
C THR A 290 -9.15 -4.38 -0.05
N ALA A 291 -8.33 -5.41 0.13
CA ALA A 291 -7.14 -5.55 -0.70
C ALA A 291 -7.56 -5.75 -2.18
N PRO A 292 -6.65 -5.61 -3.14
CA PRO A 292 -6.96 -5.79 -4.54
C PRO A 292 -7.09 -7.27 -4.96
N TRP A 293 -7.99 -7.53 -5.90
CA TRP A 293 -7.87 -8.62 -6.86
C TRP A 293 -7.01 -8.16 -8.04
N TYR A 294 -6.42 -9.11 -8.76
CA TYR A 294 -5.53 -8.82 -9.89
C TYR A 294 -5.98 -9.48 -11.18
N LEU A 295 -5.74 -8.78 -12.28
CA LEU A 295 -5.92 -9.24 -13.65
C LEU A 295 -4.59 -9.10 -14.38
N GLU A 296 -4.05 -10.19 -14.91
CA GLU A 296 -2.84 -10.19 -15.73
C GLU A 296 -3.17 -10.51 -17.19
N ASP A 297 -2.37 -10.00 -18.13
CA ASP A 297 -2.51 -10.38 -19.53
C ASP A 297 -2.08 -11.85 -19.77
N THR A 298 -2.26 -12.35 -20.98
CA THR A 298 -1.87 -13.73 -21.36
C THR A 298 -0.36 -14.00 -21.23
N ARG A 299 0.45 -12.94 -21.15
CA ARG A 299 1.91 -13.00 -20.93
C ARG A 299 2.27 -12.84 -19.46
N GLN A 300 1.29 -12.84 -18.57
CA GLN A 300 1.44 -12.63 -17.12
C GLN A 300 2.13 -11.30 -16.77
N GLN A 301 2.00 -10.30 -17.66
CA GLN A 301 2.59 -8.98 -17.43
C GLN A 301 1.67 -8.16 -16.52
N ARG A 302 2.29 -7.54 -15.51
CA ARG A 302 1.61 -6.57 -14.65
C ARG A 302 1.33 -5.30 -15.44
N ARG A 303 0.16 -4.70 -15.21
CA ARG A 303 -0.11 -3.33 -15.66
C ARG A 303 0.83 -2.36 -14.95
N ILE A 304 1.53 -1.54 -15.71
CA ILE A 304 2.41 -0.47 -15.23
C ILE A 304 1.98 0.83 -15.91
N SER A 305 1.39 1.71 -15.12
CA SER A 305 1.01 3.08 -15.47
C SER A 305 2.26 3.93 -15.66
N LYS A 306 2.40 4.55 -16.84
CA LYS A 306 3.45 5.55 -17.06
C LYS A 306 3.28 6.74 -16.10
N ALA A 307 2.07 7.29 -16.03
CA ALA A 307 1.76 8.44 -15.18
C ALA A 307 2.05 8.20 -13.68
N SER A 308 1.70 7.03 -13.13
CA SER A 308 2.00 6.72 -11.72
C SER A 308 3.48 6.47 -11.47
N SER A 309 4.19 5.94 -12.46
CA SER A 309 5.64 5.74 -12.37
C SER A 309 6.40 7.06 -12.45
N GLU A 310 5.96 7.99 -13.31
CA GLU A 310 6.49 9.37 -13.36
C GLU A 310 6.19 10.15 -12.09
N PHE A 311 5.01 9.94 -11.49
CA PHE A 311 4.66 10.52 -10.20
C PHE A 311 5.67 10.15 -9.10
N PHE A 312 6.02 8.86 -8.96
CA PHE A 312 7.02 8.43 -7.97
C PHE A 312 8.46 8.78 -8.35
N LEU A 313 8.79 8.82 -9.64
CA LEU A 313 10.10 9.30 -10.10
C LEU A 313 10.31 10.78 -9.70
N LYS A 314 9.32 11.64 -9.98
CA LYS A 314 9.38 13.04 -9.57
C LYS A 314 9.49 13.18 -8.05
N TRP A 315 8.76 12.36 -7.30
CA TRP A 315 8.83 12.37 -5.84
C TRP A 315 10.23 12.02 -5.34
N VAL A 316 10.86 10.96 -5.84
CA VAL A 316 12.21 10.59 -5.38
C VAL A 316 13.24 11.64 -5.77
N ASP A 317 13.09 12.29 -6.94
CA ASP A 317 13.93 13.42 -7.34
C ASP A 317 13.81 14.59 -6.34
N GLU A 318 12.57 14.99 -5.98
CA GLU A 318 12.31 16.00 -4.95
C GLU A 318 12.92 15.63 -3.59
N ARG A 319 12.87 14.33 -3.22
CA ARG A 319 13.42 13.85 -1.96
C ARG A 319 14.95 13.87 -1.95
N ILE A 320 15.61 13.49 -3.05
CA ILE A 320 17.07 13.57 -3.21
C ILE A 320 17.55 15.01 -3.01
N GLU A 321 16.88 15.98 -3.63
CA GLU A 321 17.24 17.40 -3.46
C GLU A 321 17.08 17.87 -2.00
N ARG A 322 16.05 17.41 -1.28
CA ARG A 322 15.88 17.71 0.14
C ARG A 322 17.05 17.17 0.97
N ILE A 323 17.45 15.93 0.74
CA ILE A 323 18.57 15.30 1.48
C ILE A 323 19.87 16.07 1.22
N GLN A 324 20.15 16.43 -0.03
CA GLN A 324 21.33 17.23 -0.42
C GLN A 324 21.38 18.60 0.24
N ARG A 325 20.22 19.21 0.55
CA ARG A 325 20.15 20.46 1.30
C ARG A 325 20.30 20.27 2.81
N ASN A 326 19.83 19.14 3.34
CA ASN A 326 19.76 18.88 4.78
C ASN A 326 21.03 18.23 5.36
N VAL A 327 21.81 17.51 4.55
CA VAL A 327 23.00 16.76 5.00
C VAL A 327 24.25 17.34 4.35
N THR A 328 25.12 17.94 5.16
CA THR A 328 26.32 18.65 4.70
C THR A 328 27.60 17.82 4.81
N ASP A 329 27.66 16.84 5.72
CA ASP A 329 28.79 15.92 5.83
C ASP A 329 28.81 14.94 4.65
N GLY A 330 29.97 14.76 4.02
CA GLY A 330 30.11 14.01 2.77
C GLY A 330 29.90 12.50 2.92
N ASP A 331 30.24 11.92 4.07
CA ASP A 331 30.08 10.48 4.30
C ASP A 331 28.63 10.16 4.67
N ASP A 332 28.04 10.95 5.56
CA ASP A 332 26.64 10.84 5.93
C ASP A 332 25.74 11.10 4.72
N LEU A 333 26.04 12.11 3.88
CA LEU A 333 25.27 12.40 2.66
C LEU A 333 25.31 11.23 1.68
N ARG A 334 26.48 10.64 1.42
CA ARG A 334 26.60 9.47 0.53
C ARG A 334 25.80 8.30 1.05
N SER A 335 25.91 8.00 2.35
CA SER A 335 25.22 6.88 2.97
C SER A 335 23.69 7.04 2.95
N VAL A 336 23.19 8.26 3.14
CA VAL A 336 21.75 8.51 3.07
C VAL A 336 21.24 8.50 1.63
N LEU A 337 21.99 9.06 0.67
CA LEU A 337 21.55 9.16 -0.72
C LEU A 337 21.52 7.84 -1.48
N GLU A 338 22.40 6.89 -1.16
CA GLU A 338 22.55 5.63 -1.93
C GLU A 338 21.21 4.92 -2.17
N PRO A 339 20.37 4.62 -1.15
CA PRO A 339 19.06 4.00 -1.39
C PRO A 339 18.10 4.84 -2.27
N HIS A 340 18.19 6.17 -2.23
CA HIS A 340 17.35 7.04 -3.06
C HIS A 340 17.81 7.07 -4.51
N LEU A 341 19.12 6.97 -4.77
CA LEU A 341 19.66 6.87 -6.12
C LEU A 341 19.27 5.53 -6.76
N ASP A 342 19.30 4.43 -6.00
CA ASP A 342 18.79 3.13 -6.45
C ASP A 342 17.30 3.20 -6.76
N ALA A 343 16.52 3.86 -5.89
CA ALA A 343 15.10 4.09 -6.13
C ALA A 343 14.84 4.94 -7.38
N GLN A 344 15.62 5.99 -7.61
CA GLN A 344 15.54 6.80 -8.83
C GLN A 344 15.78 5.96 -10.09
N LEU A 345 16.78 5.07 -10.08
CA LEU A 345 17.03 4.13 -11.18
C LEU A 345 15.86 3.16 -11.37
N PHE A 346 15.33 2.60 -10.29
CA PHE A 346 14.15 1.73 -10.33
C PHE A 346 12.94 2.42 -10.97
N TRP A 347 12.63 3.65 -10.56
CA TRP A 347 11.48 4.39 -11.07
C TRP A 347 11.69 4.83 -12.53
N ARG A 348 12.90 5.21 -12.94
CA ARG A 348 13.24 5.44 -14.35
C ARG A 348 13.00 4.19 -15.20
N ASN A 349 13.47 3.03 -14.75
CA ASN A 349 13.24 1.75 -15.43
C ASN A 349 11.75 1.40 -15.48
N ARG A 350 10.99 1.73 -14.41
CA ARG A 350 9.53 1.53 -14.37
C ARG A 350 8.80 2.40 -15.39
N VAL A 351 9.20 3.66 -15.55
CA VAL A 351 8.66 4.56 -16.59
C VAL A 351 8.95 4.03 -17.99
N GLN A 352 10.18 3.56 -18.24
CA GLN A 352 10.58 3.00 -19.53
C GLN A 352 9.84 1.70 -19.89
N SER A 353 9.55 0.88 -18.88
CA SER A 353 8.84 -0.40 -19.03
C SER A 353 7.32 -0.28 -18.84
N ALA A 354 6.78 0.95 -18.71
CA ALA A 354 5.35 1.17 -18.60
C ALA A 354 4.62 0.57 -19.80
N ASN A 355 3.40 0.08 -19.58
CA ASN A 355 2.57 -0.53 -20.62
C ASN A 355 1.13 -0.01 -20.64
N ALA A 356 0.85 1.05 -19.86
CA ALA A 356 -0.44 1.72 -19.79
C ALA A 356 -0.30 3.24 -19.60
N ASP A 357 -1.40 3.96 -19.88
CA ASP A 357 -1.50 5.43 -19.78
C ASP A 357 -0.57 6.17 -20.75
N PHE A 358 -0.42 5.63 -21.97
CA PHE A 358 0.14 6.39 -23.08
C PHE A 358 -0.96 7.28 -23.66
N ASP A 359 -0.65 8.56 -23.87
CA ASP A 359 -1.49 9.42 -24.70
C ASP A 359 -1.80 8.68 -26.01
N GLY A 360 -3.06 8.74 -26.48
CA GLY A 360 -3.70 7.86 -27.47
C GLY A 360 -3.07 7.73 -28.88
N LYS A 361 -1.77 7.93 -29.02
CA LYS A 361 -0.92 7.63 -30.17
C LYS A 361 0.02 6.43 -29.96
N GLY A 362 0.04 5.81 -28.77
CA GLY A 362 1.06 4.84 -28.36
C GLY A 362 0.81 3.35 -28.59
N ARG A 363 -0.23 2.96 -29.34
CA ARG A 363 -0.45 1.57 -29.77
C ARG A 363 -0.48 1.50 -31.31
N GLN A 364 0.62 1.87 -31.95
CA GLN A 364 0.94 1.37 -33.29
C GLN A 364 2.12 0.40 -33.15
N SER A 365 1.79 -0.88 -33.37
CA SER A 365 2.66 -1.97 -33.83
C SER A 365 4.12 -1.99 -33.35
N ILE A 366 4.37 -2.70 -32.24
CA ILE A 366 5.68 -3.34 -32.00
C ILE A 366 5.80 -4.68 -32.79
N GLU A 367 4.75 -5.10 -33.51
CA GLU A 367 4.76 -6.34 -34.29
C GLU A 367 5.31 -6.22 -35.74
N GLU A 368 5.59 -5.01 -36.25
CA GLU A 368 6.08 -4.86 -37.64
C GLU A 368 7.61 -4.76 -37.77
N SER A 369 8.37 -4.70 -36.68
CA SER A 369 9.84 -4.58 -36.74
C SER A 369 10.59 -5.92 -36.86
N SER A 370 9.89 -7.05 -36.71
CA SER A 370 10.50 -8.39 -36.68
C SER A 370 10.23 -9.24 -37.93
N VAL A 371 9.50 -8.73 -38.93
CA VAL A 371 9.16 -9.49 -40.16
C VAL A 371 9.98 -9.05 -41.40
N THR A 372 10.63 -7.88 -41.38
CA THR A 372 11.43 -7.38 -42.52
C THR A 372 12.91 -7.78 -42.50
N ALA A 373 13.41 -8.45 -41.45
CA ALA A 373 14.81 -8.88 -41.35
C ALA A 373 15.08 -10.32 -41.84
N ALA A 374 14.06 -11.07 -42.28
CA ALA A 374 14.20 -12.48 -42.68
C ALA A 374 14.13 -12.76 -44.20
N ASN A 375 13.99 -11.73 -45.06
CA ASN A 375 13.79 -11.90 -46.51
C ASN A 375 14.84 -11.22 -47.40
N SER A 376 16.07 -11.02 -46.91
CA SER A 376 17.17 -10.45 -47.74
C SER A 376 18.43 -11.33 -47.84
N SER A 377 18.31 -12.64 -47.68
CA SER A 377 19.44 -13.57 -47.88
C SER A 377 19.08 -14.84 -48.66
N ALA A 378 18.32 -14.70 -49.75
CA ALA A 378 18.20 -15.73 -50.76
C ALA A 378 18.15 -15.08 -52.15
N GLY A 379 19.29 -15.08 -52.85
CA GLY A 379 19.37 -14.72 -54.26
C GLY A 379 20.61 -13.92 -54.63
N ARG A 380 21.70 -14.64 -54.96
CA ARG A 380 22.59 -14.41 -56.10
C ARG A 380 23.76 -15.41 -56.03
N ASP A 381 23.81 -16.24 -57.06
CA ASP A 381 24.96 -16.87 -57.76
C ASP A 381 26.29 -17.07 -57.01
#